data_AF-A0A0C3G1X2-F1
#
_entry.id   AF-A0A0C3G1X2-F1
#
_cell.length_a   1.000
_cell.length_b   1.000
_cell.length_c   1.000
_cell.angle_alpha   90.00
_cell.angle_beta   90.00
_cell.angle_gamma   90.00
#
_symmetry.space_group_name_H-M   'P 1'
#
loop_
_entity.id
_entity.type
_entity.pdbx_description
1 polymer ?
#
loop_
_entity_poly.entity_id
_entity_poly.type
_entity_poly.pdbx_seq_one_letter_code
_entity_poly.pdbx_strand_id
1 'polypeptide(L)'
;MSDATVSAENECQATIITDAKTPFDNPDAELIIRSSDNVDFRVFKSFLSVVSSVFKDMFALPQGPAGITDQEMRDGLPVIQITEESRIVETLLRFCFPNILTSIPVLKTMDEMLPMLEVSIKYGIGILENRMRETLFSPPVVKEGAMKLFVIAYQHGWEKEMRVAARYTLYQPVWERLYVVELESITGGDLHRLQQYRLSCRTAAIQVATTFDWMPFSVPWWLECLSCGDTTKQIIFSRYHGEYKPSGWWVRYVEAAAEELAKRPFGDTVLKPELVKGALQQANSCQSCSQRKEIDVRFKEFCRMFAAEIERVVSKVALEVKL
;
A
#
# COMPACT_ATOMS: atom_id res chain seq x y z
N MET A 1 38.06 -57.67 13.92
CA MET A 1 38.49 -56.58 13.01
C MET A 1 37.23 -55.82 12.67
N SER A 2 36.80 -54.98 13.61
CA SER A 2 36.92 -53.50 13.62
C SER A 2 35.58 -52.93 13.14
N ASP A 3 34.55 -52.84 13.99
CA ASP A 3 34.41 -52.03 15.23
C ASP A 3 34.42 -50.53 14.92
N ALA A 4 33.26 -49.89 15.11
CA ALA A 4 33.06 -48.53 15.64
C ALA A 4 31.73 -47.91 15.15
N THR A 5 30.70 -48.08 15.98
CA THR A 5 29.88 -47.00 16.55
C THR A 5 29.62 -45.76 15.68
N VAL A 6 28.45 -45.69 15.04
CA VAL A 6 27.81 -44.41 14.72
C VAL A 6 27.06 -43.96 15.97
N SER A 7 27.82 -43.34 16.88
CA SER A 7 27.28 -42.68 18.06
C SER A 7 26.56 -41.40 17.64
N ALA A 8 25.40 -41.18 18.25
CA ALA A 8 24.65 -39.95 18.18
C ALA A 8 25.52 -38.76 18.62
N GLU A 9 25.84 -37.86 17.71
CA GLU A 9 26.26 -36.49 18.03
C GLU A 9 25.05 -35.58 17.87
N ASN A 10 24.22 -35.66 18.92
CA ASN A 10 23.25 -34.66 19.28
C ASN A 10 24.04 -33.43 19.76
N GLU A 11 24.42 -32.53 18.84
CA GLU A 11 25.00 -31.23 19.22
C GLU A 11 23.91 -30.37 19.88
N CYS A 12 23.74 -30.56 21.19
CA CYS A 12 23.13 -29.58 22.07
C CYS A 12 24.05 -28.34 22.11
N GLN A 13 23.96 -27.48 21.10
CA GLN A 13 24.39 -26.10 21.26
C GLN A 13 23.53 -25.50 22.36
N ALA A 14 24.12 -25.27 23.54
CA ALA A 14 23.46 -24.56 24.62
C ALA A 14 23.00 -23.20 24.07
N THR A 15 21.69 -23.03 23.95
CA THR A 15 21.09 -21.81 23.41
C THR A 15 21.46 -20.65 24.34
N ILE A 16 22.31 -19.74 23.86
CA ILE A 16 22.81 -18.63 24.67
C ILE A 16 21.67 -17.62 24.82
N ILE A 17 21.19 -17.46 26.05
CA ILE A 17 20.20 -16.44 26.39
C ILE A 17 20.93 -15.15 26.78
N THR A 18 20.52 -14.03 26.21
CA THR A 18 21.09 -12.69 26.47
C THR A 18 20.03 -11.76 27.03
N ASP A 19 20.42 -10.74 27.81
CA ASP A 19 19.47 -9.76 28.34
C ASP A 19 19.40 -8.53 27.41
N ALA A 20 18.20 -7.99 27.23
CA ALA A 20 17.98 -6.75 26.51
C ALA A 20 18.64 -5.57 27.25
N LYS A 21 18.99 -4.52 26.50
CA LYS A 21 19.54 -3.28 27.07
C LYS A 21 18.43 -2.33 27.53
N THR A 22 18.83 -1.22 28.14
CA THR A 22 17.96 -0.09 28.46
C THR A 22 17.04 0.27 27.28
N PRO A 23 15.71 0.40 27.49
CA PRO A 23 15.03 0.51 28.79
C PRO A 23 14.44 -0.79 29.36
N PHE A 24 14.81 -1.97 28.83
CA PHE A 24 14.21 -3.27 29.20
C PHE A 24 15.13 -4.13 30.07
N ASP A 25 15.98 -3.49 30.87
CA ASP A 25 16.97 -4.07 31.79
C ASP A 25 16.66 -3.75 33.27
N ASN A 26 15.45 -3.27 33.58
CA ASN A 26 15.11 -2.80 34.93
C ASN A 26 15.05 -3.99 35.93
N PRO A 27 15.81 -3.95 37.05
CA PRO A 27 15.81 -5.02 38.04
C PRO A 27 14.48 -5.19 38.78
N ASP A 28 13.66 -4.14 38.88
CA ASP A 28 12.37 -4.14 39.57
C ASP A 28 11.21 -4.70 38.71
N ALA A 29 11.51 -5.21 37.51
CA ALA A 29 10.51 -5.80 36.62
C ALA A 29 9.80 -7.01 37.22
N GLU A 30 8.61 -7.33 36.71
CA GLU A 30 7.72 -8.36 37.25
C GLU A 30 7.63 -9.61 36.37
N LEU A 31 8.20 -9.54 35.17
CA LEU A 31 8.05 -10.52 34.11
C LEU A 31 9.21 -10.39 33.12
N ILE A 32 9.62 -11.52 32.54
CA ILE A 32 10.53 -11.56 31.41
C ILE A 32 9.76 -12.03 30.17
N ILE A 33 9.81 -11.25 29.09
CA ILE A 33 9.42 -11.70 27.76
C ILE A 33 10.70 -12.15 27.05
N ARG A 34 10.75 -13.42 26.62
CA ARG A 34 11.88 -13.94 25.84
C ARG A 34 11.51 -14.02 24.35
N SER A 35 12.30 -13.39 23.51
CA SER A 35 12.16 -13.46 22.04
C SER A 35 12.60 -14.81 21.48
N SER A 36 12.25 -15.10 20.23
CA SER A 36 12.62 -16.38 19.57
C SER A 36 14.13 -16.57 19.38
N ASP A 37 14.88 -15.48 19.32
CA ASP A 37 16.35 -15.42 19.30
C ASP A 37 16.97 -15.31 20.73
N ASN A 38 16.20 -15.63 21.77
CA ASN A 38 16.63 -15.77 23.16
C ASN A 38 17.18 -14.48 23.79
N VAL A 39 16.53 -13.35 23.51
CA VAL A 39 16.76 -12.08 24.19
C VAL A 39 15.68 -11.86 25.24
N ASP A 40 16.09 -11.62 26.48
CA ASP A 40 15.22 -11.43 27.64
C ASP A 40 14.92 -9.95 27.88
N PHE A 41 13.65 -9.59 27.78
CA PHE A 41 13.14 -8.25 28.03
C PHE A 41 12.44 -8.20 29.39
N ARG A 42 13.00 -7.43 30.33
CA ARG A 42 12.41 -7.21 31.65
C ARG A 42 11.31 -6.16 31.56
N VAL A 43 10.07 -6.55 31.92
CA VAL A 43 8.86 -5.75 31.69
C VAL A 43 7.95 -5.72 32.92
N PHE A 44 7.10 -4.69 33.01
CA PHE A 44 6.03 -4.59 34.01
C PHE A 44 4.70 -5.04 33.40
N LYS A 45 3.96 -5.88 34.12
CA LYS A 45 2.69 -6.46 33.61
C LYS A 45 1.62 -5.39 33.41
N SER A 46 1.62 -4.37 34.26
CA SER A 46 0.65 -3.27 34.23
C SER A 46 0.66 -2.51 32.90
N PHE A 47 1.84 -2.14 32.37
CA PHE A 47 1.94 -1.44 31.09
C PHE A 47 1.45 -2.31 29.92
N LEU A 48 1.86 -3.58 29.89
CA LEU A 48 1.39 -4.52 28.87
C LEU A 48 -0.13 -4.74 28.94
N SER A 49 -0.70 -4.92 30.13
CA SER A 49 -2.13 -5.16 30.34
C SER A 49 -3.02 -3.99 29.94
N VAL A 50 -2.50 -2.76 30.05
CA VAL A 50 -3.23 -1.55 29.67
C VAL A 50 -3.32 -1.43 28.14
N VAL A 51 -2.28 -1.87 27.42
CA VAL A 51 -2.13 -1.62 25.98
C VAL A 51 -2.52 -2.84 25.14
N SER A 52 -2.33 -4.05 25.65
CA SER A 52 -2.60 -5.32 24.97
C SER A 52 -3.71 -6.09 25.67
N SER A 53 -4.80 -6.35 24.95
CA SER A 53 -5.89 -7.19 25.47
C SER A 53 -5.43 -8.63 25.71
N VAL A 54 -4.57 -9.16 24.84
CA VAL A 54 -4.08 -10.54 24.93
C VAL A 54 -3.22 -10.73 26.19
N PHE A 55 -2.29 -9.82 26.46
CA PHE A 55 -1.49 -9.90 27.69
C PHE A 55 -2.34 -9.67 28.94
N LYS A 56 -3.31 -8.76 28.89
CA LYS A 56 -4.27 -8.56 29.98
C LYS A 56 -5.01 -9.86 30.34
N ASP A 57 -5.56 -10.53 29.33
CA ASP A 57 -6.32 -11.76 29.53
C ASP A 57 -5.38 -12.90 29.98
N MET A 58 -4.20 -13.01 29.38
CA MET A 58 -3.17 -13.99 29.75
C MET A 58 -2.76 -13.88 31.22
N PHE A 59 -2.58 -12.66 31.74
CA PHE A 59 -2.19 -12.44 33.14
C PHE A 59 -3.36 -12.62 34.12
N ALA A 60 -4.60 -12.53 33.65
CA ALA A 60 -5.79 -12.77 34.46
C ALA A 60 -6.11 -14.27 34.65
N LEU A 61 -5.54 -15.15 33.83
CA LEU A 61 -5.73 -16.59 33.96
C LEU A 61 -5.15 -17.11 35.29
N PRO A 62 -5.85 -18.03 35.99
CA PRO A 62 -5.30 -18.67 37.18
C PRO A 62 -3.99 -19.38 36.83
N GLN A 63 -2.88 -18.88 37.34
CA GLN A 63 -1.64 -19.64 37.36
C GLN A 63 -1.92 -20.85 38.26
N GLY A 64 -1.67 -22.07 37.78
CA GLY A 64 -1.94 -23.30 38.54
C GLY A 64 -1.26 -23.31 39.92
N PRO A 65 -1.57 -24.29 40.78
CA PRO A 65 -0.98 -24.35 42.12
C PRO A 65 0.54 -24.20 42.06
N ALA A 66 1.07 -23.26 42.85
CA ALA A 66 2.49 -22.96 42.93
C ALA A 66 3.28 -24.24 43.22
N GLY A 67 4.04 -24.72 42.23
CA GLY A 67 4.85 -25.94 42.32
C GLY A 67 4.52 -27.04 41.31
N ILE A 68 3.49 -26.88 40.45
CA ILE A 68 3.15 -27.86 39.38
C ILE A 68 3.27 -27.27 37.97
N THR A 69 3.48 -25.96 37.84
CA THR A 69 3.66 -25.32 36.54
C THR A 69 5.10 -25.49 36.06
N ASP A 70 5.31 -26.10 34.89
CA ASP A 70 6.57 -26.10 34.11
C ASP A 70 6.95 -24.68 33.61
N GLN A 71 6.53 -23.64 34.33
CA GLN A 71 6.77 -22.26 33.96
C GLN A 71 8.23 -21.93 34.24
N GLU A 72 8.94 -21.59 33.18
CA GLU A 72 10.33 -21.20 33.28
C GLU A 72 10.47 -19.95 34.16
N MET A 73 11.44 -19.99 35.07
CA MET A 73 11.79 -18.89 35.96
C MET A 73 13.25 -18.49 35.70
N ARG A 74 13.50 -17.18 35.61
CA ARG A 74 14.85 -16.61 35.53
C ARG A 74 14.95 -15.43 36.47
N ASP A 75 15.97 -15.43 37.32
CA ASP A 75 16.19 -14.42 38.36
C ASP A 75 14.96 -14.21 39.29
N GLY A 76 14.20 -15.28 39.53
CA GLY A 76 12.98 -15.22 40.34
C GLY A 76 11.75 -14.64 39.61
N LEU A 77 11.88 -14.30 38.33
CA LEU A 77 10.79 -13.80 37.49
C LEU A 77 10.26 -14.90 36.55
N PRO A 78 8.94 -14.95 36.31
CA PRO A 78 8.39 -15.83 35.28
C PRO A 78 8.84 -15.38 33.89
N VAL A 79 9.14 -16.35 33.03
CA VAL A 79 9.53 -16.14 31.63
C VAL A 79 8.37 -16.53 30.72
N ILE A 80 8.03 -15.67 29.77
CA ILE A 80 7.10 -15.96 28.68
C ILE A 80 7.86 -15.92 27.37
N GLN A 81 8.05 -17.09 26.78
CA GLN A 81 8.62 -17.24 25.45
C GLN A 81 7.61 -16.82 24.39
N ILE A 82 8.03 -15.96 23.46
CA ILE A 82 7.25 -15.58 22.28
C ILE A 82 7.98 -15.95 20.98
N THR A 83 7.26 -15.88 19.86
CA THR A 83 7.76 -16.34 18.55
C THR A 83 8.48 -15.25 17.76
N GLU A 84 8.32 -13.98 18.16
CA GLU A 84 8.90 -12.82 17.50
C GLU A 84 10.38 -12.66 17.88
N GLU A 85 11.19 -12.24 16.90
CA GLU A 85 12.59 -11.89 17.10
C GLU A 85 12.75 -10.62 17.94
N SER A 86 13.88 -10.51 18.64
CA SER A 86 14.20 -9.43 19.58
C SER A 86 13.95 -8.02 19.02
N ARG A 87 14.27 -7.78 17.75
CA ARG A 87 14.03 -6.48 17.08
C ARG A 87 12.55 -6.07 17.07
N ILE A 88 11.67 -7.03 16.78
CA ILE A 88 10.22 -6.81 16.72
C ILE A 88 9.67 -6.63 18.14
N VAL A 89 10.13 -7.48 19.07
CA VAL A 89 9.76 -7.42 20.49
C VAL A 89 10.15 -6.07 21.09
N GLU A 90 11.40 -5.62 20.89
CA GLU A 90 11.86 -4.34 21.40
C GLU A 90 11.01 -3.18 20.88
N THR A 91 10.71 -3.19 19.57
CA THR A 91 9.88 -2.16 18.93
C THR A 91 8.46 -2.17 19.50
N LEU A 92 7.85 -3.35 19.64
CA LEU A 92 6.52 -3.53 20.22
C LEU A 92 6.46 -3.02 21.66
N LEU A 93 7.42 -3.42 22.49
CA LEU A 93 7.50 -2.98 23.88
C LEU A 93 7.71 -1.47 23.98
N ARG A 94 8.46 -0.85 23.07
CA ARG A 94 8.58 0.62 23.04
C ARG A 94 7.23 1.30 22.78
N PHE A 95 6.30 0.68 22.06
CA PHE A 95 4.93 1.20 21.90
C PHE A 95 4.05 0.98 23.14
N CYS A 96 4.31 -0.05 23.94
CA CYS A 96 3.52 -0.37 25.12
C CYS A 96 3.94 0.42 26.38
N PHE A 97 5.14 1.00 26.40
CA PHE A 97 5.71 1.61 27.60
C PHE A 97 5.78 3.14 27.49
N PRO A 98 5.75 3.89 28.63
CA PRO A 98 5.82 5.36 28.64
C PRO A 98 7.04 5.94 27.92
N ASN A 99 8.07 5.11 27.70
CA ASN A 99 9.29 5.42 26.95
C ASN A 99 8.99 5.91 25.51
N ILE A 100 7.82 5.60 24.95
CA ILE A 100 7.34 6.19 23.69
C ILE A 100 7.36 7.72 23.70
N LEU A 101 7.22 8.34 24.88
CA LEU A 101 7.20 9.79 25.05
C LEU A 101 8.58 10.44 24.86
N THR A 102 9.66 9.66 24.96
CA THR A 102 11.04 10.15 24.78
C THR A 102 11.65 9.72 23.44
N SER A 103 11.22 8.58 22.89
CA SER A 103 11.65 8.11 21.57
C SER A 103 10.58 7.23 20.93
N ILE A 104 9.84 7.79 19.97
CA ILE A 104 8.87 7.03 19.16
C ILE A 104 9.65 6.24 18.11
N PRO A 105 9.49 4.90 18.03
CA PRO A 105 10.06 4.13 16.94
C PRO A 105 9.54 4.66 15.59
N VAL A 106 10.46 5.05 14.71
CA VAL A 106 10.11 5.53 13.38
C VAL A 106 10.17 4.35 12.41
N LEU A 107 9.00 3.83 12.08
CA LEU A 107 8.83 2.83 11.02
C LEU A 107 8.67 3.56 9.70
N LYS A 108 9.61 3.32 8.78
CA LYS A 108 9.70 4.07 7.51
C LYS A 108 9.25 3.27 6.32
N THR A 109 9.49 1.97 6.34
CA THR A 109 9.27 1.08 5.19
C THR A 109 8.09 0.15 5.44
N MET A 110 7.49 -0.33 4.36
CA MET A 110 6.43 -1.33 4.44
C MET A 110 6.94 -2.62 5.10
N ASP A 111 8.18 -3.03 4.85
CA ASP A 111 8.80 -4.22 5.45
C ASP A 111 9.04 -4.08 6.96
N GLU A 112 9.13 -2.86 7.48
CA GLU A 112 9.15 -2.59 8.93
C GLU A 112 7.72 -2.55 9.50
N MET A 113 6.77 -1.97 8.77
CA MET A 113 5.40 -1.76 9.25
C MET A 113 4.55 -3.04 9.23
N LEU A 114 4.73 -3.94 8.26
CA LEU A 114 3.91 -5.15 8.14
C LEU A 114 4.11 -6.14 9.28
N PRO A 115 5.35 -6.50 9.68
CA PRO A 115 5.54 -7.33 10.88
C PRO A 115 4.96 -6.66 12.13
N MET A 116 5.08 -5.32 12.23
CA MET A 116 4.52 -4.57 13.35
C MET A 116 2.99 -4.58 13.36
N LEU A 117 2.35 -4.57 12.19
CA LEU A 117 0.91 -4.74 12.06
C LEU A 117 0.50 -6.15 12.52
N GLU A 118 1.15 -7.20 12.04
CA GLU A 118 0.86 -8.59 12.39
C GLU A 118 0.94 -8.81 13.90
N VAL A 119 2.02 -8.35 14.55
CA VAL A 119 2.16 -8.50 16.00
C VAL A 119 1.17 -7.63 16.77
N SER A 120 0.82 -6.45 16.25
CA SER A 120 -0.21 -5.61 16.88
C SER A 120 -1.57 -6.30 16.90
N ILE A 121 -1.93 -7.02 15.82
CA ILE A 121 -3.16 -7.78 15.74
C ILE A 121 -3.08 -9.02 16.64
N LYS A 122 -1.97 -9.77 16.55
CA LYS A 122 -1.72 -10.97 17.36
C LYS A 122 -1.81 -10.70 18.86
N TYR A 123 -1.27 -9.57 19.32
CA TYR A 123 -1.26 -9.19 20.73
C TYR A 123 -2.41 -8.23 21.09
N GLY A 124 -3.34 -7.94 20.18
CA GLY A 124 -4.50 -7.08 20.47
C GLY A 124 -4.13 -5.67 20.91
N ILE A 125 -3.13 -5.05 20.27
CA ILE A 125 -2.68 -3.69 20.54
C ILE A 125 -3.33 -2.74 19.52
N GLY A 126 -4.59 -2.40 19.77
CA GLY A 126 -5.42 -1.67 18.80
C GLY A 126 -4.90 -0.27 18.42
N ILE A 127 -4.20 0.42 19.32
CA ILE A 127 -3.60 1.73 19.02
C ILE A 127 -2.51 1.59 17.95
N LEU A 128 -1.67 0.56 18.06
CA LEU A 128 -0.60 0.29 17.11
C LEU A 128 -1.18 -0.22 15.78
N GLU A 129 -2.16 -1.13 15.83
CA GLU A 129 -2.87 -1.62 14.63
C GLU A 129 -3.43 -0.45 13.81
N ASN A 130 -4.21 0.43 14.45
CA ASN A 130 -4.82 1.58 13.76
C ASN A 130 -3.75 2.50 13.17
N ARG A 131 -2.67 2.78 13.91
CA ARG A 131 -1.56 3.61 13.42
C ARG A 131 -0.86 2.99 12.20
N MET A 132 -0.61 1.68 12.23
CA MET A 132 -0.03 0.96 11.11
C MET A 132 -0.98 0.97 9.91
N ARG A 133 -2.27 0.71 10.12
CA ARG A 133 -3.29 0.76 9.07
C ARG A 133 -3.35 2.15 8.42
N GLU A 134 -3.46 3.22 9.19
CA GLU A 134 -3.48 4.59 8.66
C GLU A 134 -2.22 4.92 7.83
N THR A 135 -1.05 4.48 8.29
CA THR A 135 0.22 4.76 7.61
C THR A 135 0.37 3.94 6.32
N LEU A 136 0.09 2.64 6.37
CA LEU A 136 0.19 1.71 5.24
C LEU A 136 -0.76 2.08 4.09
N PHE A 137 -1.98 2.51 4.42
CA PHE A 137 -2.99 2.91 3.42
C PHE A 137 -2.92 4.38 3.02
N SER A 138 -1.90 5.12 3.50
CA SER A 138 -1.63 6.48 3.03
C SER A 138 -1.16 6.48 1.55
N PRO A 139 -1.49 7.52 0.75
CA PRO A 139 -1.14 7.59 -0.67
C PRO A 139 0.30 7.24 -1.05
N PRO A 140 1.36 7.70 -0.35
CA PRO A 140 2.73 7.37 -0.74
C PRO A 140 3.05 5.88 -0.58
N VAL A 141 2.60 5.27 0.52
CA VAL A 141 2.92 3.87 0.86
C VAL A 141 2.06 2.91 0.04
N VAL A 142 0.75 3.16 -0.05
CA VAL A 142 -0.15 2.28 -0.79
C VAL A 142 0.17 2.22 -2.28
N LYS A 143 0.73 3.30 -2.84
CA LYS A 143 1.15 3.38 -4.24
C LYS A 143 2.35 2.45 -4.55
N GLU A 144 3.22 2.24 -3.57
CA GLU A 144 4.37 1.34 -3.65
C GLU A 144 3.94 -0.12 -3.53
N GLY A 145 3.03 -0.43 -2.60
CA GLY A 145 2.65 -1.80 -2.22
C GLY A 145 1.20 -2.21 -2.50
N ALA A 146 0.50 -1.58 -3.45
CA ALA A 146 -0.96 -1.68 -3.59
C ALA A 146 -1.50 -3.12 -3.64
N MET A 147 -0.83 -4.02 -4.36
CA MET A 147 -1.27 -5.42 -4.48
C MET A 147 -1.15 -6.15 -3.14
N LYS A 148 -0.02 -5.99 -2.46
CA LYS A 148 0.24 -6.59 -1.15
C LYS A 148 -0.79 -6.11 -0.12
N LEU A 149 -1.00 -4.79 -0.07
CA LEU A 149 -1.95 -4.18 0.87
C LEU A 149 -3.41 -4.50 0.54
N PHE A 150 -3.75 -4.73 -0.73
CA PHE A 150 -5.05 -5.24 -1.12
C PHE A 150 -5.32 -6.60 -0.48
N VAL A 151 -4.35 -7.52 -0.57
CA VAL A 151 -4.47 -8.85 0.01
C VAL A 151 -4.56 -8.81 1.53
N ILE A 152 -3.70 -8.02 2.18
CA ILE A 152 -3.73 -7.87 3.64
C ILE A 152 -5.09 -7.32 4.10
N ALA A 153 -5.59 -6.26 3.47
CA ALA A 153 -6.90 -5.72 3.80
C ALA A 153 -8.03 -6.74 3.57
N TYR A 154 -7.91 -7.57 2.52
CA TYR A 154 -8.86 -8.64 2.27
C TYR A 154 -8.85 -9.69 3.38
N GLN A 155 -7.66 -10.18 3.77
CA GLN A 155 -7.50 -11.18 4.84
C GLN A 155 -8.07 -10.72 6.18
N HIS A 156 -7.96 -9.42 6.48
CA HIS A 156 -8.48 -8.84 7.72
C HIS A 156 -9.92 -8.32 7.62
N GLY A 157 -10.59 -8.45 6.48
CA GLY A 157 -11.95 -7.94 6.31
C GLY A 157 -12.06 -6.40 6.29
N TRP A 158 -10.95 -5.70 6.04
CA TRP A 158 -10.90 -4.23 6.02
C TRP A 158 -11.37 -3.68 4.67
N GLU A 159 -12.69 -3.68 4.48
CA GLU A 159 -13.29 -3.34 3.18
C GLU A 159 -12.87 -1.95 2.66
N LYS A 160 -12.79 -0.93 3.52
CA LYS A 160 -12.45 0.44 3.11
C LYS A 160 -11.03 0.50 2.57
N GLU A 161 -10.09 -0.03 3.33
CA GLU A 161 -8.67 -0.14 3.02
C GLU A 161 -8.44 -1.00 1.77
N MET A 162 -9.17 -2.10 1.64
CA MET A 162 -9.13 -2.97 0.47
C MET A 162 -9.55 -2.22 -0.79
N ARG A 163 -10.64 -1.43 -0.74
CA ARG A 163 -11.08 -0.60 -1.88
C ARG A 163 -10.05 0.48 -2.22
N VAL A 164 -9.41 1.09 -1.23
CA VAL A 164 -8.31 2.04 -1.43
C VAL A 164 -7.17 1.36 -2.17
N ALA A 165 -6.65 0.24 -1.66
CA ALA A 165 -5.56 -0.50 -2.29
C ALA A 165 -5.93 -0.97 -3.70
N ALA A 166 -7.13 -1.50 -3.92
CA ALA A 166 -7.63 -1.91 -5.24
C ALA A 166 -7.57 -0.75 -6.25
N ARG A 167 -7.93 0.47 -5.84
CA ARG A 167 -7.79 1.66 -6.70
C ARG A 167 -6.33 1.97 -7.01
N TYR A 168 -5.43 1.87 -6.05
CA TYR A 168 -4.00 2.09 -6.30
C TYR A 168 -3.34 1.01 -7.16
N THR A 169 -3.93 -0.20 -7.26
CA THR A 169 -3.45 -1.18 -8.25
C THR A 169 -3.54 -0.63 -9.68
N LEU A 170 -4.47 0.29 -9.96
CA LEU A 170 -4.67 0.91 -11.28
C LEU A 170 -3.46 1.77 -11.71
N TYR A 171 -2.64 2.23 -10.76
CA TYR A 171 -1.43 3.01 -11.01
C TYR A 171 -0.32 2.17 -11.69
N GLN A 172 -0.24 0.89 -11.35
CA GLN A 172 0.75 -0.04 -11.93
C GLN A 172 0.19 -0.67 -13.22
N PRO A 173 0.98 -0.82 -14.30
CA PRO A 173 0.49 -1.44 -15.52
C PRO A 173 0.27 -2.95 -15.33
N VAL A 174 -0.66 -3.50 -16.11
CA VAL A 174 -1.15 -4.88 -15.95
C VAL A 174 -0.04 -5.92 -15.91
N TRP A 175 1.00 -5.75 -16.74
CA TRP A 175 2.03 -6.74 -17.05
C TRP A 175 3.30 -6.59 -16.20
N GLU A 176 3.48 -5.45 -15.52
CA GLU A 176 4.60 -5.22 -14.60
C GLU A 176 4.19 -5.52 -13.14
N ARG A 177 3.07 -6.23 -12.95
CA ARG A 177 2.65 -6.67 -11.62
C ARG A 177 3.64 -7.71 -11.11
N LEU A 178 4.49 -7.28 -10.19
CA LEU A 178 5.35 -8.18 -9.45
C LEU A 178 4.47 -9.13 -8.64
N TYR A 179 4.83 -10.41 -8.70
CA TYR A 179 4.29 -11.40 -7.79
C TYR A 179 4.58 -10.95 -6.35
N VAL A 180 3.56 -11.03 -5.50
CA VAL A 180 3.71 -10.85 -4.06
C VAL A 180 3.23 -12.12 -3.40
N VAL A 181 3.99 -12.64 -2.44
CA VAL A 181 3.73 -13.94 -1.79
C VAL A 181 2.36 -13.96 -1.11
N GLU A 182 1.86 -12.81 -0.69
CA GLU A 182 0.55 -12.66 -0.07
C GLU A 182 -0.56 -13.14 -1.01
N LEU A 183 -0.39 -13.11 -2.34
CA LEU A 183 -1.37 -13.65 -3.30
C LEU A 183 -1.69 -15.13 -3.10
N GLU A 184 -0.81 -15.92 -2.47
CA GLU A 184 -1.06 -17.33 -2.16
C GLU A 184 -2.21 -17.51 -1.16
N SER A 185 -2.54 -16.45 -0.40
CA SER A 185 -3.61 -16.47 0.60
C SER A 185 -5.01 -16.16 0.05
N ILE A 186 -5.11 -15.74 -1.21
CA ILE A 186 -6.39 -15.45 -1.87
C ILE A 186 -6.71 -16.49 -2.94
N THR A 187 -8.00 -16.71 -3.18
CA THR A 187 -8.43 -17.64 -4.21
C THR A 187 -8.30 -17.02 -5.61
N GLY A 188 -8.26 -17.88 -6.64
CA GLY A 188 -8.35 -17.42 -8.02
C GLY A 188 -9.63 -16.61 -8.31
N GLY A 189 -10.72 -16.87 -7.59
CA GLY A 189 -11.96 -16.09 -7.69
C GLY A 189 -11.81 -14.67 -7.16
N ASP A 190 -11.03 -14.46 -6.10
CA ASP A 190 -10.79 -13.15 -5.48
C ASP A 190 -9.95 -12.28 -6.42
N LEU A 191 -8.88 -12.89 -6.97
CA LEU A 191 -8.04 -12.25 -7.97
C LEU A 191 -8.82 -11.93 -9.26
N HIS A 192 -9.71 -12.84 -9.71
CA HIS A 192 -10.58 -12.60 -10.86
C HIS A 192 -11.46 -11.37 -10.66
N ARG A 193 -12.07 -11.20 -9.47
CA ARG A 193 -12.90 -10.00 -9.17
C ARG A 193 -12.08 -8.70 -9.23
N LEU A 194 -10.86 -8.70 -8.70
CA LEU A 194 -9.95 -7.54 -8.83
C LEU A 194 -9.59 -7.26 -10.30
N GLN A 195 -9.36 -8.30 -11.11
CA GLN A 195 -9.09 -8.16 -12.54
C GLN A 195 -10.30 -7.61 -13.30
N GLN A 196 -11.51 -8.10 -13.01
CA GLN A 196 -12.75 -7.60 -13.60
C GLN A 196 -12.99 -6.14 -13.24
N TYR A 197 -12.81 -5.77 -11.97
CA TYR A 197 -12.84 -4.37 -11.51
C TYR A 197 -11.89 -3.50 -12.34
N ARG A 198 -10.63 -3.94 -12.51
CA ARG A 198 -9.65 -3.22 -13.32
C ARG A 198 -10.08 -3.06 -14.77
N LEU A 199 -10.63 -4.11 -15.40
CA LEU A 199 -11.13 -4.06 -16.76
C LEU A 199 -12.27 -3.04 -16.90
N SER A 200 -13.20 -3.00 -15.95
CA SER A 200 -14.26 -1.99 -15.90
C SER A 200 -13.70 -0.56 -15.75
N CYS A 201 -12.71 -0.36 -14.87
CA CYS A 201 -12.02 0.93 -14.73
C CYS A 201 -11.31 1.35 -16.02
N ARG A 202 -10.65 0.40 -16.71
CA ARG A 202 -10.02 0.62 -18.01
C ARG A 202 -11.02 1.09 -19.05
N THR A 203 -12.14 0.39 -19.19
CA THR A 203 -13.18 0.76 -20.15
C THR A 203 -13.72 2.16 -19.86
N ALA A 204 -14.04 2.45 -18.60
CA ALA A 204 -14.52 3.78 -18.18
C ALA A 204 -13.49 4.88 -18.47
N ALA A 205 -12.22 4.68 -18.13
CA ALA A 205 -11.16 5.66 -18.36
C ALA A 205 -10.90 5.92 -19.85
N ILE A 206 -10.85 4.88 -20.68
CA ILE A 206 -10.66 5.03 -22.13
C ILE A 206 -11.84 5.76 -22.77
N GLN A 207 -13.08 5.52 -22.31
CA GLN A 207 -14.26 6.21 -22.84
C GLN A 207 -14.19 7.73 -22.65
N VAL A 208 -13.58 8.21 -21.55
CA VAL A 208 -13.33 9.65 -21.33
C VAL A 208 -12.42 10.23 -22.43
N ALA A 209 -11.46 9.44 -22.91
CA ALA A 209 -10.52 9.82 -23.96
C ALA A 209 -11.10 9.75 -25.38
N THR A 210 -12.33 9.25 -25.57
CA THR A 210 -12.93 9.08 -26.91
C THR A 210 -14.20 9.88 -27.13
N THR A 211 -14.97 10.17 -26.08
CA THR A 211 -16.29 10.83 -26.20
C THR A 211 -16.27 12.32 -25.89
N PHE A 212 -15.39 12.79 -25.00
CA PHE A 212 -15.21 14.20 -24.63
C PHE A 212 -16.47 14.95 -24.14
N ASP A 213 -17.56 14.25 -23.81
CA ASP A 213 -18.82 14.82 -23.30
C ASP A 213 -18.65 15.61 -21.99
N TRP A 214 -17.54 15.40 -21.30
CA TRP A 214 -17.18 16.06 -20.05
C TRP A 214 -16.55 17.44 -20.25
N MET A 215 -16.17 17.81 -21.48
CA MET A 215 -15.55 19.10 -21.77
C MET A 215 -16.55 20.26 -21.62
N PRO A 216 -16.10 21.49 -21.26
CA PRO A 216 -16.95 22.67 -21.15
C PRO A 216 -17.63 23.05 -22.46
N PHE A 217 -18.84 23.61 -22.43
CA PHE A 217 -19.65 23.97 -23.61
C PHE A 217 -18.97 24.83 -24.69
N SER A 218 -17.86 25.51 -24.37
CA SER A 218 -17.04 26.20 -25.36
C SER A 218 -15.82 25.36 -25.74
N VAL A 219 -15.70 25.00 -27.01
CA VAL A 219 -14.48 24.38 -27.54
C VAL A 219 -13.31 25.35 -27.31
N PRO A 220 -12.21 24.91 -26.68
CA PRO A 220 -11.07 25.79 -26.46
C PRO A 220 -10.51 26.30 -27.79
N TRP A 221 -10.27 27.60 -27.90
CA TRP A 221 -9.76 28.25 -29.12
C TRP A 221 -8.40 27.69 -29.59
N TRP A 222 -7.62 27.13 -28.68
CA TRP A 222 -6.32 26.50 -29.00
C TRP A 222 -6.47 25.08 -29.56
N LEU A 223 -7.65 24.48 -29.49
CA LEU A 223 -7.90 23.10 -29.88
C LEU A 223 -7.84 22.92 -31.40
N GLU A 224 -8.36 23.88 -32.17
CA GLU A 224 -8.42 23.79 -33.63
C GLU A 224 -7.16 24.33 -34.30
N CYS A 225 -6.70 23.69 -35.38
CA CYS A 225 -5.64 24.25 -36.21
C CYS A 225 -5.68 23.68 -37.62
N LEU A 226 -5.84 24.56 -38.62
CA LEU A 226 -5.83 24.19 -40.05
C LEU A 226 -4.41 23.94 -40.60
N SER A 227 -3.38 24.38 -39.87
CA SER A 227 -1.97 24.26 -40.28
C SER A 227 -1.25 23.09 -39.60
N CYS A 228 -1.91 22.39 -38.68
CA CYS A 228 -1.42 21.10 -38.23
C CYS A 228 -1.61 20.08 -39.36
N GLY A 229 -0.60 19.24 -39.62
CA GLY A 229 -0.71 18.17 -40.61
C GLY A 229 -1.97 17.33 -40.38
N ASP A 230 -2.64 16.98 -41.49
CA ASP A 230 -3.99 16.43 -41.48
C ASP A 230 -4.05 15.15 -40.64
N THR A 231 -4.90 15.15 -39.62
CA THR A 231 -5.25 13.92 -38.90
C THR A 231 -6.52 13.38 -39.53
N THR A 232 -6.43 12.18 -40.11
CA THR A 232 -7.58 11.47 -40.72
C THR A 232 -8.71 11.15 -39.73
N LYS A 233 -8.47 11.31 -38.43
CA LYS A 233 -9.49 11.11 -37.39
C LYS A 233 -10.28 12.39 -37.14
N GLN A 234 -11.55 12.35 -37.53
CA GLN A 234 -12.56 13.27 -37.01
C GLN A 234 -12.91 12.87 -35.58
N ILE A 235 -12.77 13.78 -34.63
CA ILE A 235 -13.24 13.59 -33.26
C ILE A 235 -14.61 14.24 -33.14
N ILE A 236 -15.61 13.42 -32.86
CA ILE A 236 -17.00 13.88 -32.69
C ILE A 236 -17.15 14.30 -31.23
N PHE A 237 -17.35 15.60 -31.01
CA PHE A 237 -17.74 16.10 -29.71
C PHE A 237 -19.27 16.07 -29.62
N SER A 238 -19.85 15.06 -28.96
CA SER A 238 -21.30 14.81 -29.02
C SER A 238 -22.17 16.00 -28.57
N ARG A 239 -21.62 16.87 -27.72
CA ARG A 239 -22.27 18.06 -27.16
C ARG A 239 -22.22 19.29 -28.07
N TYR A 240 -21.51 19.25 -29.19
CA TYR A 240 -21.30 20.41 -30.05
C TYR A 240 -21.84 20.12 -31.44
N HIS A 241 -22.56 21.10 -31.98
CA HIS A 241 -23.05 21.04 -33.34
C HIS A 241 -21.96 21.54 -34.29
N GLY A 242 -21.40 20.65 -35.12
CA GLY A 242 -20.46 21.02 -36.18
C GLY A 242 -19.32 20.00 -36.38
N GLU A 243 -18.66 20.10 -37.53
CA GLU A 243 -17.40 19.40 -37.77
C GLU A 243 -16.24 20.23 -37.19
N TYR A 244 -15.55 19.69 -36.19
CA TYR A 244 -14.37 20.32 -35.61
C TYR A 244 -13.11 19.65 -36.15
N LYS A 245 -12.11 20.47 -36.50
CA LYS A 245 -10.78 19.99 -36.91
C LYS A 245 -9.78 20.23 -35.78
N PRO A 246 -9.70 19.31 -34.80
CA PRO A 246 -8.73 19.44 -33.74
C PRO A 246 -7.30 19.42 -34.30
N SER A 247 -6.42 20.13 -33.63
CA SER A 247 -5.00 20.20 -33.93
C SER A 247 -4.36 18.83 -33.81
N GLY A 248 -3.56 18.45 -34.80
CA GLY A 248 -2.98 17.11 -34.86
C GLY A 248 -2.10 16.74 -33.67
N TRP A 249 -1.46 17.71 -33.00
CA TRP A 249 -0.69 17.46 -31.79
C TRP A 249 -1.58 17.04 -30.61
N TRP A 250 -2.79 17.61 -30.49
CA TRP A 250 -3.74 17.24 -29.45
C TRP A 250 -4.36 15.87 -29.73
N VAL A 251 -4.69 15.57 -30.99
CA VAL A 251 -5.17 14.24 -31.40
C VAL A 251 -4.17 13.16 -31.00
N ARG A 252 -2.88 13.34 -31.34
CA ARG A 252 -1.82 12.39 -30.96
C ARG A 252 -1.63 12.29 -29.45
N TYR A 253 -1.78 13.39 -28.71
CA TYR A 253 -1.76 13.36 -27.25
C TYR A 253 -2.90 12.50 -26.69
N VAL A 254 -4.13 12.69 -27.17
CA VAL A 254 -5.31 11.92 -26.74
C VAL A 254 -5.14 10.44 -27.05
N GLU A 255 -4.63 10.10 -28.25
CA GLU A 255 -4.35 8.72 -28.63
C GLU A 255 -3.32 8.08 -27.70
N ALA A 256 -2.18 8.75 -27.48
CA ALA A 256 -1.14 8.26 -26.57
C ALA A 256 -1.65 8.17 -25.12
N ALA A 257 -2.50 9.10 -24.69
CA ALA A 257 -3.15 9.04 -23.38
C ALA A 257 -4.10 7.83 -23.29
N ALA A 258 -4.91 7.55 -24.31
CA ALA A 258 -5.79 6.39 -24.34
C ALA A 258 -5.01 5.06 -24.28
N GLU A 259 -3.89 4.96 -25.00
CA GLU A 259 -2.99 3.81 -24.95
C GLU A 259 -2.36 3.63 -23.56
N GLU A 260 -1.94 4.72 -22.91
CA GLU A 260 -1.42 4.66 -21.55
C GLU A 260 -2.51 4.35 -20.52
N LEU A 261 -3.73 4.87 -20.68
CA LEU A 261 -4.89 4.56 -19.83
C LEU A 261 -5.31 3.10 -19.95
N ALA A 262 -5.14 2.49 -21.13
CA ALA A 262 -5.34 1.05 -21.31
C ALA A 262 -4.42 0.21 -20.40
N LYS A 263 -3.23 0.73 -20.10
CA LYS A 263 -2.27 0.12 -19.18
C LYS A 263 -2.53 0.53 -17.75
N ARG A 264 -2.79 1.82 -17.50
CA ARG A 264 -2.87 2.48 -16.18
C ARG A 264 -4.13 3.37 -16.11
N PRO A 265 -5.31 2.83 -15.79
CA PRO A 265 -6.56 3.60 -15.77
C PRO A 265 -6.67 4.44 -14.49
N PHE A 266 -5.85 5.48 -14.43
CA PHE A 266 -5.68 6.40 -13.29
C PHE A 266 -5.51 7.82 -13.84
N GLY A 267 -6.01 8.83 -13.14
CA GLY A 267 -6.03 10.22 -13.62
C GLY A 267 -4.64 10.78 -13.88
N ASP A 268 -3.67 10.48 -13.01
CA ASP A 268 -2.27 10.91 -13.19
C ASP A 268 -1.65 10.41 -14.50
N THR A 269 -2.17 9.33 -15.09
CA THR A 269 -1.67 8.78 -16.35
C THR A 269 -1.66 9.82 -17.46
N VAL A 270 -2.68 10.69 -17.54
CA VAL A 270 -2.73 11.70 -18.62
C VAL A 270 -1.89 12.95 -18.32
N LEU A 271 -1.38 13.08 -17.09
CA LEU A 271 -0.51 14.16 -16.62
C LEU A 271 0.99 13.84 -16.78
N LYS A 272 1.30 12.62 -17.20
CA LYS A 272 2.65 12.13 -17.44
C LYS A 272 3.52 13.15 -18.19
N PRO A 273 4.69 13.54 -17.65
CA PRO A 273 5.55 14.56 -18.25
C PRO A 273 5.91 14.27 -19.70
N GLU A 274 6.13 13.01 -20.06
CA GLU A 274 6.41 12.56 -21.43
C GLU A 274 5.27 12.85 -22.40
N LEU A 275 4.01 12.63 -21.99
CA LEU A 275 2.84 12.92 -22.80
C LEU A 275 2.62 14.42 -22.94
N VAL A 276 2.65 15.14 -21.82
CA VAL A 276 2.34 16.58 -21.79
C VAL A 276 3.44 17.39 -22.49
N LYS A 277 4.72 17.12 -22.22
CA LYS A 277 5.83 17.82 -22.87
C LYS A 277 5.92 17.45 -24.35
N GLY A 278 5.71 16.18 -24.71
CA GLY A 278 5.70 15.73 -26.10
C GLY A 278 4.62 16.44 -26.93
N ALA A 279 3.42 16.60 -26.37
CA ALA A 279 2.33 17.35 -26.99
C ALA A 279 2.69 18.83 -27.21
N LEU A 280 3.27 19.48 -26.21
CA LEU A 280 3.68 20.89 -26.31
C LEU A 280 4.84 21.10 -27.29
N GLN A 281 5.79 20.17 -27.37
CA GLN A 281 6.85 20.21 -28.38
C GLN A 281 6.28 20.13 -29.80
N GLN A 282 5.28 19.28 -30.02
CA GLN A 282 4.58 19.20 -31.31
C GLN A 282 3.72 20.44 -31.60
N ALA A 283 3.13 21.06 -30.59
CA ALA A 283 2.43 22.32 -30.75
C ALA A 283 3.41 23.43 -31.20
N ASN A 284 4.60 23.48 -30.60
CA ASN A 284 5.64 24.46 -30.91
C ASN A 284 6.30 24.26 -32.29
N SER A 285 6.23 23.06 -32.87
CA SER A 285 6.73 22.81 -34.23
C SER A 285 5.75 23.26 -35.32
N CYS A 286 4.50 23.55 -34.98
CA CYS A 286 3.51 24.09 -35.91
C CYS A 286 3.59 25.62 -35.96
N GLN A 287 3.66 26.19 -37.17
CA GLN A 287 3.77 27.63 -37.39
C GLN A 287 2.62 28.43 -36.78
N SER A 288 1.39 27.91 -36.81
CA SER A 288 0.23 28.61 -36.24
C SER A 288 0.06 28.38 -34.74
N CYS A 289 0.31 27.16 -34.24
CA CYS A 289 0.14 26.85 -32.82
C CYS A 289 1.24 27.48 -31.96
N SER A 290 2.48 27.56 -32.46
CA SER A 290 3.61 28.19 -31.76
C SER A 290 3.40 29.68 -31.44
N GLN A 291 2.59 30.38 -32.23
CA GLN A 291 2.30 31.82 -32.03
C GLN A 291 1.18 32.06 -31.00
N ARG A 292 0.54 31.01 -30.50
CA ARG A 292 -0.58 31.11 -29.55
C ARG A 292 -0.05 31.35 -28.14
N LYS A 293 -0.29 32.55 -27.62
CA LYS A 293 0.04 32.90 -26.22
C LYS A 293 -0.70 31.96 -25.25
N GLU A 294 -0.01 31.53 -24.21
CA GLU A 294 -0.57 30.69 -23.12
C GLU A 294 -1.08 29.31 -23.53
N ILE A 295 -0.73 28.80 -24.72
CA ILE A 295 -1.13 27.45 -25.15
C ILE A 295 -0.69 26.38 -24.14
N ASP A 296 0.46 26.55 -23.49
CA ASP A 296 0.96 25.61 -22.50
C ASP A 296 0.16 25.62 -21.20
N VAL A 297 -0.22 26.81 -20.71
CA VAL A 297 -1.03 26.99 -19.50
C VAL A 297 -2.41 26.37 -19.70
N ARG A 298 -3.05 26.70 -20.83
CA ARG A 298 -4.41 26.23 -21.15
C ARG A 298 -4.45 24.74 -21.46
N PHE A 299 -3.44 24.21 -22.11
CA PHE A 299 -3.33 22.78 -22.32
C PHE A 299 -3.13 22.02 -21.00
N LYS A 300 -2.27 22.52 -20.09
CA LYS A 300 -2.11 21.92 -18.75
C LYS A 300 -3.40 21.97 -17.93
N GLU A 301 -4.17 23.05 -18.04
CA GLU A 301 -5.51 23.15 -17.42
C GLU A 301 -6.44 22.06 -17.95
N PHE A 302 -6.49 21.87 -19.27
CA PHE A 302 -7.22 20.77 -19.89
C PHE A 302 -6.75 19.40 -19.36
N CYS A 303 -5.44 19.14 -19.28
CA CYS A 303 -4.93 17.85 -18.77
C CYS A 303 -5.38 17.58 -17.33
N ARG A 304 -5.46 18.62 -16.48
CA ARG A 304 -5.97 18.48 -15.10
C ARG A 304 -7.45 18.16 -15.07
N MET A 305 -8.26 18.80 -15.93
CA MET A 305 -9.67 18.47 -16.06
C MET A 305 -9.88 17.05 -16.57
N PHE A 306 -9.08 16.64 -17.56
CA PHE A 306 -9.10 15.29 -18.10
C PHE A 306 -8.77 14.24 -17.02
N ALA A 307 -7.71 14.48 -16.25
CA ALA A 307 -7.33 13.64 -15.11
C ALA A 307 -8.44 13.55 -14.05
N ALA A 308 -9.05 14.69 -13.69
CA ALA A 308 -10.14 14.73 -12.72
C ALA A 308 -11.38 13.96 -13.20
N GLU A 309 -11.71 14.06 -14.49
CA GLU A 309 -12.83 13.31 -15.06
C GLU A 309 -12.56 11.80 -15.07
N ILE A 310 -11.34 11.38 -15.39
CA ILE A 310 -10.92 9.98 -15.30
C ILE A 310 -11.11 9.47 -13.87
N GLU A 311 -10.63 10.21 -12.87
CA GLU A 311 -10.83 9.84 -11.47
C GLU A 311 -12.31 9.76 -11.10
N ARG A 312 -13.14 10.68 -11.60
CA ARG A 312 -14.58 10.71 -11.34
C ARG A 312 -15.33 9.54 -11.96
N VAL A 313 -14.94 9.05 -13.13
CA VAL A 313 -15.58 7.86 -13.74
C VAL A 313 -15.06 6.57 -13.14
N VAL A 314 -13.75 6.50 -12.84
CA VAL A 314 -13.13 5.33 -12.21
C VAL A 314 -13.66 5.13 -10.79
N SER A 315 -13.87 6.21 -10.02
CA SER A 315 -14.44 6.13 -8.67
C SER A 315 -15.87 5.61 -8.61
N LYS A 316 -16.60 5.61 -9.74
CA LYS A 316 -17.96 5.06 -9.84
C LYS A 316 -17.95 3.55 -10.12
N VAL A 317 -16.82 2.99 -10.50
CA VAL A 317 -16.69 1.54 -10.70
C VAL A 317 -16.59 0.89 -9.33
N ALA A 318 -17.53 0.01 -9.02
CA ALA A 318 -17.51 -0.73 -7.77
C ALA A 318 -16.67 -2.00 -7.91
N LEU A 319 -15.75 -2.22 -6.97
CA LEU A 319 -15.17 -3.53 -6.74
C LEU A 319 -16.22 -4.43 -6.11
N GLU A 320 -16.43 -5.62 -6.66
CA GLU A 320 -17.21 -6.69 -6.03
C GLU A 320 -16.44 -7.23 -4.83
N VAL A 321 -17.06 -7.14 -3.65
CA VAL A 321 -16.45 -7.52 -2.37
C VAL A 321 -17.16 -8.75 -1.84
N LYS A 322 -16.38 -9.79 -1.51
CA LYS A 322 -16.81 -10.96 -0.76
C LYS A 322 -15.74 -11.21 0.28
N LEU A 323 -15.93 -10.62 1.46
CA LEU A 323 -15.04 -10.76 2.62
C LEU A 323 -15.58 -11.82 3.56
#